data_AF-A0A7Z9TF87-F1
#
_entry.id   AF-A0A7Z9TF87-F1
#
_cell.length_a   1.000
_cell.length_b   1.000
_cell.length_c   1.000
_cell.angle_alpha   90.00
_cell.angle_beta   90.00
_cell.angle_gamma   90.00
#
_symmetry.space_group_name_H-M   'P 1'
#
loop_
_entity.id
_entity.type
_entity.pdbx_description
1 polymer ?
#
loop_
_entity_poly.entity_id
_entity_poly.type
_entity_poly.pdbx_seq_one_letter_code
_entity_poly.pdbx_strand_id
1 'polypeptide(L)'
;MKSYLIIFIVLSMEFCHAQIGDVIWEENFNDLDNWMKITGNGSWGWGNGELEFYKEENVEIVEVPGDPGNNALHITAKQESGPGIVDQWGNPLNYTSGKVTTKAKVSVQYGVIETRVRVPDLDLGGWPAVWLLGMANYNWPRCGELDMMEMGSRQAF
;
A
#
# COMPACT_ATOMS: atom_id res chain seq x y z
N MET A 1 65.52 -9.36 32.53
CA MET A 1 65.14 -9.54 31.11
C MET A 1 63.66 -9.22 30.98
N LYS A 2 63.29 -8.13 30.29
CA LYS A 2 61.89 -7.75 30.10
C LYS A 2 61.40 -8.35 28.79
N SER A 3 60.38 -9.20 28.85
CA SER A 3 59.74 -9.80 27.68
C SER A 3 58.56 -8.93 27.28
N TYR A 4 58.52 -8.48 26.03
CA TYR A 4 57.41 -7.71 25.48
C TYR A 4 56.56 -8.61 24.60
N LEU A 5 55.27 -8.72 24.90
CA LEU A 5 54.30 -9.43 24.10
C LEU A 5 53.75 -8.46 23.03
N ILE A 6 53.99 -8.76 21.76
CA ILE A 6 53.43 -8.01 20.63
C ILE A 6 52.18 -8.76 20.17
N ILE A 7 51.02 -8.11 20.30
CA ILE A 7 49.74 -8.62 19.80
C ILE A 7 49.52 -8.02 18.41
N PHE A 8 49.45 -8.89 17.39
CA PHE A 8 49.01 -8.50 16.06
C PHE A 8 47.48 -8.54 16.00
N ILE A 9 46.85 -7.37 15.84
CA ILE A 9 45.42 -7.26 15.55
C ILE A 9 45.26 -7.43 14.05
N VAL A 10 44.66 -8.54 13.62
CA VAL A 10 44.22 -8.73 12.23
C VAL A 10 42.86 -8.05 12.10
N LEU A 11 42.82 -6.91 11.41
CA LEU A 11 41.57 -6.31 10.97
C LEU A 11 41.08 -7.07 9.73
N SER A 12 40.06 -7.91 9.88
CA SER A 12 39.32 -8.45 8.74
C SER A 12 38.32 -7.38 8.24
N MET A 13 38.50 -6.91 7.02
CA MET A 13 37.46 -6.14 6.33
C MET A 13 36.40 -7.14 5.85
N GLU A 14 35.26 -7.18 6.53
CA GLU A 14 34.07 -7.86 6.02
C GLU A 14 33.30 -6.90 5.10
N PHE A 15 33.10 -7.29 3.86
CA PHE A 15 32.22 -6.60 2.94
C PHE A 15 30.79 -7.08 3.21
N CYS A 16 29.94 -6.19 3.72
CA CYS A 16 28.51 -6.44 3.75
C CYS A 16 27.94 -6.11 2.37
N HIS A 17 27.54 -7.12 1.61
CA HIS A 17 26.73 -6.91 0.41
C HIS A 17 25.26 -6.75 0.81
N ALA A 18 24.56 -5.77 0.23
CA ALA A 18 23.11 -5.72 0.34
C ALA A 18 22.54 -7.01 -0.26
N GLN A 19 21.87 -7.81 0.56
CA GLN A 19 21.27 -9.07 0.15
C GLN A 19 19.86 -8.82 -0.41
N ILE A 20 19.77 -8.08 -1.51
CA ILE A 20 18.55 -8.13 -2.33
C ILE A 20 18.63 -9.48 -3.04
N GLY A 21 17.86 -10.45 -2.53
CA GLY A 21 17.75 -11.77 -3.14
C GLY A 21 17.05 -11.72 -4.50
N ASP A 22 16.83 -12.88 -5.11
CA ASP A 22 16.08 -12.97 -6.36
C ASP A 22 14.65 -12.45 -6.21
N VAL A 23 14.07 -11.94 -7.30
CA VAL A 23 12.64 -11.59 -7.36
C VAL A 23 11.82 -12.87 -7.22
N ILE A 24 11.07 -12.98 -6.13
CA ILE A 24 10.21 -14.15 -5.85
C ILE A 24 8.77 -13.95 -6.35
N TRP A 25 8.35 -12.70 -6.56
CA TRP A 25 7.03 -12.32 -7.07
C TRP A 25 7.09 -10.87 -7.57
N GLU A 26 6.36 -10.59 -8.65
CA GLU A 26 6.18 -9.26 -9.20
C GLU A 26 4.75 -9.07 -9.71
N GLU A 27 4.29 -7.82 -9.73
CA GLU A 27 3.02 -7.41 -10.29
C GLU A 27 3.26 -6.27 -11.28
N ASN A 28 3.01 -6.55 -12.56
CA ASN A 28 3.14 -5.61 -13.66
C ASN A 28 1.78 -5.13 -14.19
N PHE A 29 0.70 -5.48 -13.50
CA PHE A 29 -0.69 -5.08 -13.78
C PHE A 29 -1.12 -5.46 -15.20
N ASN A 30 -0.89 -6.70 -15.59
CA ASN A 30 -1.46 -7.27 -16.82
C ASN A 30 -2.93 -7.72 -16.62
N ASP A 31 -3.28 -8.04 -15.39
CA ASP A 31 -4.62 -8.38 -14.91
C ASP A 31 -4.75 -8.04 -13.41
N LEU A 32 -5.92 -8.32 -12.81
CA LEU A 32 -6.18 -8.11 -11.39
C LEU A 32 -6.47 -9.43 -10.64
N ASP A 33 -6.03 -10.57 -11.16
CA ASP A 33 -6.38 -11.89 -10.61
C ASP A 33 -5.82 -12.09 -9.20
N ASN A 34 -4.72 -11.40 -8.87
CA ASN A 34 -4.11 -11.38 -7.53
C ASN A 34 -4.78 -10.41 -6.55
N TRP A 35 -5.78 -9.64 -6.99
CA TRP A 35 -6.39 -8.55 -6.23
C TRP A 35 -7.88 -8.77 -6.01
N MET A 36 -8.36 -8.45 -4.81
CA MET A 36 -9.78 -8.34 -4.51
C MET A 36 -10.15 -6.88 -4.42
N LYS A 37 -11.17 -6.47 -5.18
CA LYS A 37 -11.75 -5.12 -5.07
C LYS A 37 -12.66 -5.06 -3.85
N ILE A 38 -12.56 -3.98 -3.09
CA ILE A 38 -13.35 -3.74 -1.88
C ILE A 38 -14.45 -2.75 -2.20
N THR A 39 -15.65 -3.02 -1.67
CA THR A 39 -16.83 -2.19 -1.88
C THR A 39 -17.41 -1.72 -0.55
N GLY A 40 -17.77 -0.44 -0.47
CA GLY A 40 -18.39 0.18 0.71
C GLY A 40 -17.50 1.14 1.48
N ASN A 41 -18.05 1.72 2.56
CA ASN A 41 -17.39 2.68 3.45
C ASN A 41 -16.92 2.04 4.79
N GLY A 42 -16.97 0.70 4.89
CA GLY A 42 -16.51 -0.03 6.08
C GLY A 42 -17.29 0.33 7.34
N SER A 43 -16.73 -0.03 8.51
CA SER A 43 -17.31 0.40 9.78
C SER A 43 -16.71 1.74 10.20
N TRP A 44 -17.55 2.74 10.50
CA TRP A 44 -17.17 4.09 10.91
C TRP A 44 -16.19 4.77 9.94
N GLY A 45 -16.41 4.65 8.62
CA GLY A 45 -15.47 5.17 7.62
C GLY A 45 -14.12 4.47 7.77
N TRP A 46 -14.13 3.13 7.69
CA TRP A 46 -12.97 2.26 7.92
C TRP A 46 -12.21 2.46 9.25
N GLY A 47 -12.89 3.00 10.26
CA GLY A 47 -12.32 3.32 11.58
C GLY A 47 -11.66 4.69 11.65
N ASN A 48 -11.56 5.39 10.52
CA ASN A 48 -10.85 6.67 10.36
C ASN A 48 -11.79 7.84 10.04
N GLY A 49 -13.10 7.61 9.94
CA GLY A 49 -14.03 8.63 9.46
C GLY A 49 -13.84 8.95 7.98
N GLU A 50 -13.32 8.01 7.19
CA GLU A 50 -13.20 8.08 5.74
C GLU A 50 -14.56 8.42 5.08
N LEU A 51 -14.54 9.30 4.08
CA LEU A 51 -15.75 9.88 3.46
C LEU A 51 -16.14 9.19 2.15
N GLU A 52 -15.26 8.35 1.61
CA GLU A 52 -15.46 7.68 0.34
C GLU A 52 -16.17 6.34 0.50
N PHE A 53 -17.01 6.04 -0.47
CA PHE A 53 -17.51 4.69 -0.68
C PHE A 53 -16.60 4.01 -1.70
N TYR A 54 -15.92 2.93 -1.32
CA TYR A 54 -15.12 2.19 -2.29
C TYR A 54 -16.02 1.49 -3.32
N LYS A 55 -15.65 1.59 -4.59
CA LYS A 55 -16.36 1.05 -5.74
C LYS A 55 -15.40 0.30 -6.65
N GLU A 56 -15.87 -0.78 -7.23
CA GLU A 56 -15.06 -1.60 -8.14
C GLU A 56 -14.75 -0.87 -9.45
N GLU A 57 -15.63 0.04 -9.88
CA GLU A 57 -15.52 0.85 -11.11
C GLU A 57 -14.49 1.98 -10.98
N ASN A 58 -13.99 2.22 -9.78
CA ASN A 58 -12.93 3.18 -9.51
C ASN A 58 -11.53 2.52 -9.58
N VAL A 59 -11.47 1.23 -9.93
CA VAL A 59 -10.25 0.43 -10.05
C VAL A 59 -10.14 -0.14 -11.46
N GLU A 60 -9.11 0.25 -12.18
CA GLU A 60 -8.81 -0.23 -13.53
C GLU A 60 -7.31 -0.40 -13.76
N ILE A 61 -6.94 -1.01 -14.89
CA ILE A 61 -5.58 -1.07 -15.38
C ILE A 61 -5.47 -0.08 -16.55
N VAL A 62 -4.46 0.78 -16.51
CA VAL A 62 -4.17 1.73 -17.59
C VAL A 62 -2.70 1.68 -17.97
N GLU A 63 -2.40 2.04 -19.21
CA GLU A 63 -1.02 2.28 -19.63
C GLU A 63 -0.46 3.51 -18.91
N VAL A 64 0.80 3.42 -18.45
CA VAL A 64 1.45 4.49 -17.71
C VAL A 64 1.75 5.67 -18.66
N PRO A 65 1.24 6.89 -18.38
CA PRO A 65 1.49 8.03 -19.25
C PRO A 65 2.99 8.33 -19.37
N GLY A 66 3.48 8.31 -20.61
CA GLY A 66 4.88 8.55 -20.96
C GLY A 66 5.78 7.32 -20.91
N ASP A 67 5.24 6.12 -20.71
CA ASP A 67 6.01 4.88 -20.49
C ASP A 67 5.36 3.71 -21.28
N PRO A 68 5.50 3.68 -22.63
CA PRO A 68 4.72 2.77 -23.47
C PRO A 68 4.99 1.30 -23.20
N GLY A 69 3.92 0.50 -23.19
CA GLY A 69 3.99 -0.94 -22.90
C GLY A 69 4.09 -1.29 -21.41
N ASN A 70 4.06 -0.31 -20.51
CA ASN A 70 3.96 -0.52 -19.07
C ASN A 70 2.57 -0.17 -18.58
N ASN A 71 1.98 -1.06 -17.78
CA ASN A 71 0.66 -0.88 -17.19
C ASN A 71 0.77 -0.53 -15.70
N ALA A 72 -0.28 0.09 -15.16
CA ALA A 72 -0.42 0.36 -13.74
C ALA A 72 -1.86 0.13 -13.29
N LEU A 73 -1.99 -0.27 -12.03
CA LEU A 73 -3.24 -0.12 -11.29
C LEU A 73 -3.56 1.38 -11.15
N HIS A 74 -4.72 1.77 -11.68
CA HIS A 74 -5.25 3.12 -11.59
C HIS A 74 -6.45 3.13 -10.66
N ILE A 75 -6.30 3.86 -9.55
CA ILE A 75 -7.37 4.11 -8.58
C ILE A 75 -7.80 5.56 -8.73
N THR A 76 -9.08 5.76 -9.06
CA THR A 76 -9.64 7.11 -9.27
C THR A 76 -10.58 7.47 -8.13
N ALA A 77 -10.27 8.52 -7.38
CA ALA A 77 -11.24 9.16 -6.49
C ALA A 77 -12.15 10.12 -7.29
N LYS A 78 -13.45 10.13 -7.00
CA LYS A 78 -14.45 10.97 -7.69
C LYS A 78 -15.37 11.63 -6.67
N GLN A 79 -15.77 12.86 -6.94
CA GLN A 79 -16.93 13.46 -6.29
C GLN A 79 -18.19 12.88 -6.96
N GLU A 80 -18.76 11.86 -6.34
CA GLU A 80 -19.88 11.08 -6.87
C GLU A 80 -20.80 10.68 -5.71
N SER A 81 -22.08 10.99 -5.85
CA SER A 81 -23.15 10.61 -4.92
C SER A 81 -24.25 9.87 -5.68
N GLY A 82 -24.99 8.98 -5.02
CA GLY A 82 -26.08 8.27 -5.68
C GLY A 82 -26.71 7.18 -4.83
N PRO A 83 -27.72 6.48 -5.37
CA PRO A 83 -28.35 5.35 -4.70
C PRO A 83 -27.30 4.29 -4.33
N GLY A 84 -27.29 3.88 -3.06
CA GLY A 84 -26.35 2.88 -2.54
C GLY A 84 -24.97 3.41 -2.16
N ILE A 85 -24.64 4.67 -2.46
CA ILE A 85 -23.42 5.35 -2.01
C ILE A 85 -23.70 5.96 -0.63
N VAL A 86 -23.72 5.10 0.38
CA VAL A 86 -24.12 5.43 1.75
C VAL A 86 -23.16 4.85 2.78
N ASP A 87 -23.10 5.46 3.96
CA ASP A 87 -22.40 4.91 5.11
C ASP A 87 -23.15 3.72 5.74
N GLN A 88 -22.58 3.14 6.81
CA GLN A 88 -23.18 2.00 7.52
C GLN A 88 -24.55 2.28 8.16
N TRP A 89 -24.97 3.55 8.30
CA TRP A 89 -26.29 3.94 8.81
C TRP A 89 -27.26 4.38 7.70
N GLY A 90 -26.82 4.34 6.44
CA GLY A 90 -27.62 4.75 5.29
C GLY A 90 -27.57 6.25 4.99
N ASN A 91 -26.68 7.02 5.61
CA ASN A 91 -26.51 8.44 5.25
C ASN A 91 -25.76 8.55 3.91
N PRO A 92 -26.15 9.49 3.03
CA PRO A 92 -25.51 9.65 1.74
C PRO A 92 -24.05 10.11 1.87
N LEU A 93 -23.17 9.52 1.07
CA LEU A 93 -21.79 9.94 0.89
C LEU A 93 -21.65 10.64 -0.48
N ASN A 94 -20.63 11.51 -0.59
CA ASN A 94 -20.42 12.36 -1.77
C ASN A 94 -19.15 12.03 -2.55
N TYR A 95 -18.45 10.97 -2.15
CA TYR A 95 -17.17 10.58 -2.73
C TYR A 95 -17.12 9.08 -2.98
N THR A 96 -16.49 8.70 -4.08
CA THR A 96 -16.15 7.30 -4.39
C THR A 96 -14.67 7.17 -4.67
N SER A 97 -14.10 6.01 -4.38
CA SER A 97 -12.69 5.69 -4.64
C SER A 97 -12.53 4.20 -4.89
N GLY A 98 -11.30 3.74 -5.10
CA GLY A 98 -10.98 2.32 -5.25
C GLY A 98 -10.11 1.83 -4.09
N LYS A 99 -10.35 0.58 -3.67
CA LYS A 99 -9.50 -0.14 -2.72
C LYS A 99 -9.35 -1.57 -3.18
N VAL A 100 -8.12 -2.05 -3.19
CA VAL A 100 -7.80 -3.44 -3.52
C VAL A 100 -6.95 -4.08 -2.43
N THR A 101 -7.02 -5.40 -2.31
CA THR A 101 -6.20 -6.17 -1.38
C THR A 101 -5.82 -7.52 -1.97
N THR A 102 -4.64 -8.02 -1.66
CA THR A 102 -4.19 -9.37 -2.02
C THR A 102 -4.56 -10.41 -0.96
N LYS A 103 -5.37 -10.06 0.06
CA LYS A 103 -5.75 -10.97 1.14
C LYS A 103 -6.25 -12.32 0.58
N ALA A 104 -5.70 -13.41 1.11
CA ALA A 104 -5.97 -14.78 0.66
C ALA A 104 -5.54 -15.13 -0.79
N LYS A 105 -4.83 -14.24 -1.48
CA LYS A 105 -4.25 -14.46 -2.82
C LYS A 105 -2.72 -14.46 -2.78
N VAL A 106 -2.13 -13.33 -2.37
CA VAL A 106 -0.67 -13.17 -2.27
C VAL A 106 -0.31 -12.62 -0.89
N SER A 107 0.61 -13.29 -0.20
CA SER A 107 1.18 -12.85 1.07
C SER A 107 2.66 -13.19 1.11
N VAL A 108 3.47 -12.26 1.61
CA VAL A 108 4.93 -12.42 1.71
C VAL A 108 5.32 -12.39 3.18
N GLN A 109 6.23 -13.29 3.58
CA GLN A 109 6.85 -13.28 4.90
C GLN A 109 8.33 -12.94 4.74
N TYR A 110 8.73 -11.76 5.23
CA TYR A 110 10.08 -11.20 5.13
C TYR A 110 10.54 -10.88 3.70
N GLY A 111 11.68 -10.17 3.59
CA GLY A 111 12.25 -9.75 2.33
C GLY A 111 12.09 -8.25 2.09
N VAL A 112 12.32 -7.84 0.84
CA VAL A 112 12.17 -6.47 0.38
C VAL A 112 10.89 -6.39 -0.44
N ILE A 113 10.04 -5.43 -0.13
CA ILE A 113 8.83 -5.12 -0.91
C ILE A 113 9.05 -3.72 -1.49
N GLU A 114 8.93 -3.62 -2.80
CA GLU A 114 9.08 -2.37 -3.54
C GLU A 114 7.78 -2.03 -4.27
N THR A 115 7.47 -0.75 -4.35
CA THR A 115 6.32 -0.24 -5.09
C THR A 115 6.72 1.03 -5.84
N ARG A 116 6.25 1.17 -7.09
CA ARG A 116 6.41 2.39 -7.88
C ARG A 116 5.04 3.05 -8.00
N VAL A 117 4.84 4.15 -7.28
CA VAL A 117 3.56 4.84 -7.21
C VAL A 117 3.69 6.27 -7.77
N ARG A 118 2.73 6.67 -8.60
CA ARG A 118 2.52 8.07 -8.96
C ARG A 118 1.30 8.57 -8.18
N VAL A 119 1.50 9.59 -7.36
CA VAL A 119 0.45 10.17 -6.52
C VAL A 119 -0.13 11.41 -7.21
N PRO A 120 -1.47 11.59 -7.24
CA PRO A 120 -2.09 12.79 -7.81
C PRO A 120 -1.88 14.01 -6.92
N ASP A 121 -2.38 15.17 -7.38
CA ASP A 121 -2.52 16.34 -6.53
C ASP A 121 -3.50 16.04 -5.37
N LEU A 122 -3.09 16.35 -4.14
CA LEU A 122 -3.81 16.02 -2.90
C LEU A 122 -4.45 17.25 -2.24
N ASP A 123 -4.39 18.43 -2.86
CA ASP A 123 -4.89 19.68 -2.28
C ASP A 123 -6.38 19.63 -1.93
N LEU A 124 -7.15 18.74 -2.56
CA LEU A 124 -8.57 18.53 -2.29
C LEU A 124 -8.86 17.47 -1.20
N GLY A 125 -7.85 17.03 -0.46
CA GLY A 125 -8.00 16.14 0.71
C GLY A 125 -7.85 14.65 0.40
N GLY A 126 -7.12 14.28 -0.65
CA GLY A 126 -6.85 12.87 -0.97
C GLY A 126 -5.88 12.23 0.04
N TRP A 127 -6.13 10.95 0.40
CA TRP A 127 -5.26 10.15 1.27
C TRP A 127 -4.88 8.81 0.60
N PRO A 128 -3.96 8.79 -0.39
CA PRO A 128 -3.51 7.54 -0.97
C PRO A 128 -2.57 6.80 -0.01
N ALA A 129 -2.73 5.48 0.05
CA ALA A 129 -1.93 4.60 0.90
C ALA A 129 -1.51 3.32 0.16
N VAL A 130 -0.27 2.88 0.42
CA VAL A 130 0.23 1.53 0.12
C VAL A 130 0.75 0.95 1.42
N TRP A 131 0.10 -0.11 1.88
CA TRP A 131 0.28 -0.66 3.22
C TRP A 131 0.03 -2.17 3.22
N LEU A 132 0.45 -2.82 4.31
CA LEU A 132 0.40 -4.26 4.50
C LEU A 132 -0.30 -4.59 5.81
N LEU A 133 -1.15 -5.63 5.80
CA LEU A 133 -1.73 -6.23 7.01
C LEU A 133 -1.21 -7.65 7.21
N GLY A 134 -0.99 -8.02 8.46
CA GLY A 134 -0.62 -9.40 8.77
C GLY A 134 -1.77 -10.39 8.56
N MET A 135 -1.40 -11.62 8.22
CA MET A 135 -2.33 -12.72 7.94
C MET A 135 -2.71 -13.56 9.17
N ALA A 136 -2.19 -13.21 10.35
CA ALA A 136 -2.53 -13.91 11.59
C ALA A 136 -4.03 -13.74 11.91
N ASN A 137 -4.65 -14.77 12.48
CA ASN A 137 -6.06 -14.73 12.88
C ASN A 137 -6.28 -13.95 14.20
N TYR A 138 -5.79 -12.70 14.22
CA TYR A 138 -6.01 -11.73 15.27
C TYR A 138 -6.69 -10.50 14.69
N ASN A 139 -7.51 -9.81 15.49
CA ASN A 139 -8.04 -8.52 15.08
C ASN A 139 -6.96 -7.45 15.10
N TRP A 140 -7.13 -6.41 14.29
CA TRP A 140 -6.33 -5.20 14.40
C TRP A 140 -6.40 -4.63 15.83
N PRO A 141 -5.29 -4.13 16.40
CA PRO A 141 -3.96 -3.97 15.79
C PRO A 141 -3.05 -5.21 15.95
N ARG A 142 -3.51 -6.28 16.59
CA ARG A 142 -2.67 -7.46 16.91
C ARG A 142 -2.23 -8.27 15.70
N CYS A 143 -2.93 -8.17 14.56
CA CYS A 143 -2.47 -8.76 13.31
C CYS A 143 -1.22 -8.08 12.74
N GLY A 144 -0.91 -6.85 13.16
CA GLY A 144 0.18 -6.05 12.63
C GLY A 144 -0.19 -5.32 11.34
N GLU A 145 0.40 -4.13 11.18
CA GLU A 145 0.23 -3.22 10.06
C GLU A 145 1.59 -2.58 9.73
N LEU A 146 1.89 -2.44 8.44
CA LEU A 146 3.07 -1.75 7.96
C LEU A 146 2.70 -0.85 6.79
N ASP A 147 2.80 0.44 7.02
CA ASP A 147 2.52 1.48 6.03
C ASP A 147 3.79 1.81 5.24
N MET A 148 3.83 1.42 3.96
CA MET A 148 5.00 1.67 3.10
C MET A 148 4.98 3.10 2.56
N MET A 149 3.79 3.61 2.26
CA MET A 149 3.57 4.98 1.82
C MET A 149 2.18 5.40 2.24
N GLU A 150 2.09 6.52 2.94
CA GLU A 150 0.86 7.28 3.10
C GLU A 150 1.15 8.73 2.71
N MET A 151 0.22 9.34 2.00
CA MET A 151 0.26 10.77 1.73
C MET A 151 -1.11 11.37 2.03
N GLY A 152 -1.13 12.66 2.29
CA GLY A 152 -2.36 13.40 2.51
C GLY A 152 -2.05 14.87 2.70
N SER A 153 -2.99 15.74 2.36
CA SER A 153 -2.83 17.14 2.68
C SER A 153 -3.17 17.39 4.14
N ARG A 154 -2.24 18.04 4.85
CA ARG A 154 -2.57 18.85 6.01
C ARG A 154 -2.44 20.30 5.58
N GLN A 155 -3.49 20.87 4.99
CA GLN A 155 -3.65 22.32 5.15
C GLN A 155 -4.41 22.54 6.45
N ALA A 156 -3.64 22.62 7.53
CA ALA A 156 -4.14 23.15 8.80
C ALA A 156 -4.41 24.64 8.60
N PHE A 157 -5.69 24.98 8.40
CA PHE A 157 -6.24 26.25 8.86
C PHE A 157 -7.48 25.93 9.68
#